data_AF-A0A061RW79-F1
#
_entry.id   AF-A0A061RW79-F1
#
_cell.length_a   1.000
_cell.length_b   1.000
_cell.length_c   1.000
_cell.angle_alpha   90.00
_cell.angle_beta   90.00
_cell.angle_gamma   90.00
#
_symmetry.space_group_name_H-M   'P 1'
#
loop_
_entity.id
_entity.type
_entity.pdbx_description
1 polymer ?
#
loop_
_entity_poly.entity_id
_entity_poly.type
_entity_poly.pdbx_seq_one_letter_code
_entity_poly.pdbx_strand_id
1 'polypeptide(L)'
;MANPALPPDTFLTAFGLYVLTPEIFPILKRQIQNNARECGSFQLTSALDELRKDQGLVGICVAGERYNIGTPQSFLRSLQDLQLAQ
;
A
#
# COMPACT_ATOMS: atom_id res chain seq x y z
N MET A 1 4.40 -9.20 -15.82
CA MET A 1 4.46 -7.72 -15.82
C MET A 1 5.91 -7.30 -15.67
N ALA A 2 6.41 -6.39 -16.51
CA ALA A 2 7.76 -5.87 -16.38
C ALA A 2 7.78 -4.71 -15.37
N ASN A 3 8.85 -4.58 -14.58
CA ASN A 3 9.04 -3.40 -13.74
C ASN A 3 9.22 -2.17 -14.63
N PRO A 4 8.57 -1.03 -14.31
CA PRO A 4 8.79 0.21 -15.04
C PRO A 4 10.24 0.67 -14.86
N ALA A 5 10.81 1.26 -15.91
CA ALA A 5 12.09 1.96 -15.80
C ALA A 5 11.87 3.24 -14.98
N LEU A 6 12.57 3.34 -13.85
CA LEU A 6 12.48 4.47 -12.94
C LEU A 6 13.71 5.39 -13.13
N PRO A 7 13.55 6.72 -13.06
CA PRO A 7 14.68 7.65 -12.99
C PRO A 7 15.61 7.36 -11.79
N PRO A 8 16.88 7.82 -11.83
CA PRO A 8 17.76 7.76 -10.67
C PRO A 8 17.10 8.38 -9.43
N ASP A 9 17.38 7.81 -8.26
CA ASP A 9 16.87 8.27 -6.96
C ASP A 9 15.34 8.26 -6.80
N THR A 10 14.64 7.45 -7.60
CA THR A 10 13.18 7.26 -7.47
C THR A 10 12.82 5.81 -7.12
N PHE A 11 11.71 5.64 -6.41
CA PHE A 11 11.20 4.34 -5.98
C PHE A 11 9.68 4.28 -6.10
N LEU A 12 9.15 3.08 -6.31
CA LEU A 12 7.71 2.84 -6.25
C LEU A 12 7.25 2.79 -4.78
N THR A 13 6.06 3.31 -4.51
CA THR A 13 5.49 3.35 -3.16
C THR A 13 4.16 2.62 -3.11
N ALA A 14 3.82 2.07 -1.95
CA ALA A 14 2.50 1.54 -1.70
C ALA A 14 1.49 2.68 -1.47
N PHE A 15 0.33 2.60 -2.12
CA PHE A 15 -0.74 3.59 -1.96
C PHE A 15 -1.74 3.24 -0.86
N GLY A 16 -1.64 2.04 -0.25
CA GLY A 16 -2.66 1.58 0.68
C GLY A 16 -3.92 1.04 -0.01
N LEU A 17 -3.85 0.84 -1.34
CA LEU A 17 -4.86 0.11 -2.10
C LEU A 17 -4.39 -1.33 -2.29
N TYR A 18 -5.23 -2.28 -1.89
CA TYR A 18 -4.89 -3.69 -1.95
C TYR A 18 -6.09 -4.47 -2.47
N VAL A 19 -5.82 -5.39 -3.40
CA VAL A 19 -6.73 -6.49 -3.72
C VAL A 19 -6.10 -7.73 -3.12
N LEU A 20 -6.68 -8.21 -2.01
CA LEU A 20 -6.11 -9.28 -1.21
C LEU A 20 -6.89 -10.56 -1.39
N THR A 21 -6.15 -11.66 -1.51
CA THR A 21 -6.73 -12.99 -1.47
C THR A 21 -7.04 -13.38 -0.01
N PRO A 22 -8.02 -14.25 0.24
CA PRO A 22 -8.45 -14.59 1.60
C PRO A 22 -7.36 -15.27 2.46
N GLU A 23 -6.29 -15.78 1.85
CA GLU A 23 -5.16 -16.43 2.53
C GLU A 23 -4.39 -15.47 3.47
N ILE A 24 -4.58 -14.15 3.33
CA ILE A 24 -4.06 -13.18 4.29
C ILE A 24 -4.68 -13.35 5.69
N PHE A 25 -5.93 -13.82 5.80
CA PHE A 25 -6.62 -13.91 7.09
C PHE A 25 -6.02 -14.97 8.02
N PRO A 26 -5.72 -16.21 7.58
CA PRO A 26 -4.96 -17.17 8.39
C PRO A 26 -3.62 -16.62 8.89
N ILE A 27 -2.89 -15.87 8.04
CA ILE A 27 -1.59 -15.27 8.40
C ILE A 27 -1.79 -14.26 9.54
N LEU A 28 -2.70 -13.32 9.38
CA LEU A 28 -3.03 -12.31 10.39
C LEU A 28 -3.52 -12.97 11.70
N LYS A 29 -4.40 -13.98 11.59
CA LYS A 29 -4.90 -14.73 12.75
C LYS A 29 -3.75 -15.36 13.54
N ARG A 30 -2.81 -16.02 12.86
CA ARG A 30 -1.64 -16.63 13.50
C ARG A 30 -0.74 -15.58 14.15
N GLN A 31 -0.50 -14.44 13.50
CA GLN A 31 0.28 -13.35 14.07
C GLN A 31 -0.35 -12.81 15.36
N ILE A 32 -1.68 -12.62 15.37
CA ILE A 32 -2.43 -12.17 16.55
C ILE A 32 -2.34 -13.22 17.68
N GLN A 33 -2.58 -14.49 17.37
CA GLN A 33 -2.54 -15.58 18.35
C GLN A 33 -1.15 -15.72 19.00
N ASN A 34 -0.09 -15.52 18.22
CA ASN A 34 1.29 -15.59 18.69
C ASN A 34 1.79 -14.26 19.28
N ASN A 35 0.95 -13.24 19.35
CA ASN A 35 1.31 -11.87 19.74
C ASN A 35 2.55 -11.33 18.99
N ALA A 36 2.70 -11.70 17.72
CA ALA A 36 3.79 -11.28 16.86
C ALA A 36 3.54 -9.84 16.38
N ARG A 37 4.07 -8.88 17.13
CA ARG A 37 3.92 -7.44 16.86
C ARG A 37 5.21 -6.85 16.32
N GLU A 38 5.06 -5.93 15.37
CA GLU A 38 6.12 -5.05 14.92
C GLU A 38 5.83 -3.63 15.40
N CYS A 39 6.79 -3.01 16.07
CA CYS A 39 6.63 -1.69 16.67
C CYS A 39 5.34 -1.55 17.51
N GLY A 40 4.97 -2.61 18.25
CA GLY A 40 3.80 -2.63 19.14
C GLY A 40 2.45 -2.90 18.45
N SER A 41 2.42 -3.10 17.14
CA SER A 41 1.17 -3.33 16.38
C SER A 41 1.26 -4.56 15.48
N PHE A 42 0.11 -5.11 15.11
CA PHE A 42 0.03 -6.15 14.08
C PHE A 42 0.07 -5.48 12.71
N GLN A 43 1.17 -5.68 11.99
CA GLN A 43 1.45 -4.96 10.75
C GLN A 43 0.96 -5.74 9.53
N LEU A 44 0.15 -5.08 8.70
CA LEU A 44 -0.32 -5.66 7.43
C LEU A 44 0.87 -5.94 6.49
N THR A 45 1.87 -5.07 6.48
CA THR A 45 3.08 -5.22 5.64
C THR A 45 3.79 -6.56 5.87
N SER A 46 3.87 -7.01 7.12
CA SER A 46 4.49 -8.28 7.49
C SER A 46 3.68 -9.47 7.02
N ALA A 47 2.35 -9.39 7.14
CA ALA A 47 1.45 -10.40 6.61
C ALA A 47 1.52 -10.48 5.07
N LEU A 48 1.65 -9.33 4.39
CA LEU A 48 1.84 -9.27 2.94
C LEU A 48 3.20 -9.83 2.51
N ASP A 49 4.27 -9.56 3.26
CA ASP A 49 5.60 -10.14 2.95
C ASP A 49 5.60 -11.67 3.10
N GLU A 50 4.87 -12.20 4.08
CA GLU A 50 4.68 -13.64 4.22
C GLU A 50 3.87 -14.22 3.05
N LEU A 51 2.71 -13.62 2.73
CA LEU A 51 1.88 -14.06 1.60
C LEU A 51 2.65 -14.00 0.27
N ARG A 52 3.46 -12.96 0.07
CA ARG A 52 4.33 -12.79 -1.11
C ARG A 52 5.33 -13.92 -1.26
N LYS A 53 5.87 -14.46 -0.17
CA LYS A 53 6.84 -15.58 -0.23
C LYS A 53 6.19 -16.88 -0.70
N ASP A 54 4.90 -17.06 -0.43
CA ASP A 54 4.13 -18.24 -0.82
C ASP A 54 3.55 -18.12 -2.25
N GLN A 55 2.85 -17.01 -2.53
CA GLN A 55 2.04 -16.87 -3.76
C GLN A 55 2.53 -15.76 -4.70
N GLY A 56 3.56 -15.02 -4.29
CA GLY A 56 3.97 -13.79 -4.97
C GLY A 56 3.07 -12.60 -4.64
N LEU A 57 3.45 -11.45 -5.17
CA LEU A 57 2.68 -10.21 -5.09
C LEU A 57 2.95 -9.41 -6.37
N VAL A 58 1.91 -8.79 -6.91
CA VAL A 58 2.03 -7.90 -8.07
C VAL A 58 1.65 -6.49 -7.69
N GLY A 59 2.42 -5.51 -8.18
CA GLY A 59 2.11 -4.10 -8.05
C GLY A 59 1.49 -3.55 -9.34
N ILE A 60 0.61 -2.56 -9.20
CA ILE A 60 0.03 -1.83 -10.33
C ILE A 60 0.44 -0.36 -10.19
N CYS A 61 1.05 0.18 -11.24
CA CYS A 61 1.26 1.62 -11.36
C CYS A 61 -0.04 2.26 -11.85
N VAL A 62 -0.73 2.97 -10.96
CA VAL A 62 -2.00 3.63 -11.28
C VAL A 62 -1.71 4.86 -12.12
N ALA A 63 -2.39 5.00 -13.26
CA ALA A 63 -2.38 6.23 -14.04
C ALA A 63 -3.32 7.24 -13.37
N GLY A 64 -2.74 8.25 -12.72
CA GLY A 64 -3.48 9.31 -12.05
C GLY A 64 -2.64 10.05 -11.02
N GLU A 65 -3.25 11.03 -10.38
CA GLU A 65 -2.63 11.81 -9.31
C GLU A 65 -3.07 11.30 -7.94
N ARG A 66 -2.10 11.22 -7.02
CA ARG A 66 -2.33 10.82 -5.63
C ARG A 66 -2.27 12.05 -4.74
N TYR A 67 -3.28 12.21 -3.88
CA TYR A 67 -3.28 13.19 -2.79
C TYR A 67 -3.21 12.46 -1.45
N ASN A 68 -2.22 12.81 -0.62
CA ASN A 68 -2.17 12.35 0.76
C ASN A 68 -3.01 13.28 1.65
N ILE A 69 -4.32 13.06 1.65
CA ILE A 69 -5.30 13.88 2.38
C ILE A 69 -5.10 13.91 3.91
N GLY A 70 -4.23 13.07 4.46
CA GLY A 70 -3.81 13.14 5.86
C GLY A 70 -2.94 14.37 6.18
N THR A 71 -2.45 15.07 5.17
CA THR A 71 -1.68 16.32 5.34
C THR A 71 -2.53 17.53 4.94
N PRO A 72 -2.55 18.63 5.73
CA PRO A 72 -3.36 19.81 5.40
C PRO A 72 -3.08 20.39 4.02
N GLN A 73 -1.80 20.44 3.61
CA GLN A 73 -1.38 21.00 2.33
C GLN A 73 -1.88 20.16 1.15
N SER A 74 -1.73 18.83 1.21
CA SER A 74 -2.21 17.96 0.14
C SER A 74 -3.74 17.91 0.09
N PHE A 75 -4.42 18.07 1.23
CA PHE A 75 -5.87 18.18 1.27
C PHE A 75 -6.37 19.44 0.54
N LEU A 76 -5.82 20.62 0.85
CA LEU A 76 -6.18 21.87 0.15
C LEU A 76 -5.94 21.77 -1.37
N ARG A 77 -4.80 21.19 -1.76
CA ARG A 77 -4.49 20.96 -3.18
C ARG A 77 -5.54 20.07 -3.85
N SER A 78 -5.97 18.99 -3.19
CA SER A 78 -6.99 18.09 -3.74
C SER A 78 -8.33 18.80 -4.02
N LEU A 79 -8.72 19.77 -3.19
CA LEU A 79 -9.95 20.56 -3.40
C LEU A 79 -9.83 21.50 -4.60
N GLN A 80 -8.68 22.16 -4.76
CA GLN A 80 -8.41 23.04 -5.90
C GLN A 80 -8.44 22.26 -7.22
N ASP A 81 -7.73 21.13 -7.25
CA ASP A 81 -7.63 20.30 -8.45
C ASP A 81 -8.99 19.65 -8.79
N LEU A 82 -9.80 19.29 -7.77
CA LEU A 82 -11.17 18.80 -7.97
C LEU A 82 -12.11 19.88 -8.52
N GLN A 83 -12.00 21.12 -8.05
CA GLN A 83 -12.81 22.24 -8.55
C GLN A 83 -12.47 22.60 -10.00
N LEU A 84 -11.19 22.52 -10.38
CA LEU A 84 -10.73 22.78 -11.75
C LEU A 84 -11.13 21.68 -12.75
N ALA A 85 -11.48 20.49 -12.24
CA ALA A 85 -11.93 19.37 -13.06
C ALA A 85 -13.46 19.36 -13.33
N GLN A 86 -14.20 20.33 -12.78
CA GLN A 86 -15.64 20.55 -13.02
C GLN A 86 -15.88 21.61 -14.10
#